data_AF-A0A6M1Y802-F1
#
_entry.id   AF-A0A6M1Y802-F1
#
_cell.length_a   1.000
_cell.length_b   1.000
_cell.length_c   1.000
_cell.angle_alpha   90.00
_cell.angle_beta   90.00
_cell.angle_gamma   90.00
#
_symmetry.space_group_name_H-M   'P 1'
#
loop_
_entity.id
_entity.type
_entity.pdbx_description
1 polymer ?
#
loop_
_entity_poly.entity_id
_entity_poly.type
_entity_poly.pdbx_seq_one_letter_code
_entity_poly.pdbx_strand_id
1 'polypeptide(L)'
;MNPTSASWLLGLGAACLLFALAAAVLLVRRRRHRLDRLLRKIAWEQLRDVVVPDEVDGEIHVDLALLTQRGILVLEVRRAAGTLFWGEQLDRWTVLDGVHRKVIENPMPGLRARRHAVHAIVPTVPVSGRVLLVGAVEIAGSRPPGVLLQDDLLAEFPACTGRPPQKMAGAWDTLKSSVRAL
;
A
#
# COMPACT_ATOMS: atom_id res chain seq x y z
N MET A 1 -9.14 -49.19 -29.79
CA MET A 1 -9.12 -47.95 -28.98
C MET A 1 -8.59 -46.83 -29.85
N ASN A 2 -9.46 -45.91 -30.28
CA ASN A 2 -9.11 -44.90 -31.28
C ASN A 2 -8.28 -43.76 -30.65
N PRO A 3 -7.12 -43.39 -31.21
CA PRO A 3 -6.25 -42.34 -30.66
C PRO A 3 -6.83 -40.92 -30.76
N THR A 4 -7.93 -40.73 -31.49
CA THR A 4 -8.62 -39.45 -31.66
C THR A 4 -9.41 -39.01 -30.42
N SER A 5 -9.73 -39.93 -29.51
CA SER A 5 -10.47 -39.61 -28.28
C SER A 5 -9.60 -39.03 -27.15
N ALA A 6 -8.31 -38.77 -27.38
CA ALA A 6 -7.43 -38.17 -26.37
C ALA A 6 -7.09 -36.69 -26.64
N SER A 7 -7.11 -36.26 -27.91
CA SER A 7 -6.69 -34.90 -28.29
C SER A 7 -7.69 -33.80 -27.90
N TRP A 8 -9.00 -34.09 -27.92
CA TRP A 8 -10.04 -33.16 -27.48
C TRP A 8 -10.00 -32.90 -25.96
N LEU A 9 -9.60 -33.89 -25.16
CA LEU A 9 -9.40 -33.74 -23.71
C LEU A 9 -8.21 -32.83 -23.40
N LEU A 10 -7.12 -32.92 -24.18
CA LEU A 10 -5.98 -32.01 -24.06
C LEU A 10 -6.35 -30.57 -24.49
N GLY A 11 -7.13 -30.41 -25.56
CA GLY A 11 -7.63 -29.11 -26.01
C GLY A 11 -8.55 -28.42 -24.99
N LEU A 12 -9.48 -29.17 -24.40
CA LEU A 12 -10.37 -28.67 -23.33
C LEU A 12 -9.60 -28.31 -22.06
N GLY A 13 -8.62 -29.12 -21.66
CA GLY A 13 -7.75 -28.83 -20.52
C GLY A 13 -6.98 -27.52 -20.70
N ALA A 14 -6.38 -27.32 -21.88
CA ALA A 14 -5.67 -26.08 -22.22
C ALA A 14 -6.60 -24.86 -22.23
N ALA A 15 -7.81 -24.98 -22.78
CA ALA A 15 -8.81 -23.91 -22.78
C ALA A 15 -9.27 -23.53 -21.36
N CYS A 16 -9.54 -24.51 -20.50
CA CYS A 16 -9.87 -24.28 -19.09
C CYS A 16 -8.72 -23.60 -18.33
N LEU A 17 -7.48 -24.02 -18.57
CA LEU A 17 -6.30 -23.41 -17.95
C LEU A 17 -6.11 -21.94 -18.40
N LEU A 18 -6.25 -21.66 -19.70
CA LEU A 18 -6.20 -20.30 -20.25
C LEU A 18 -7.32 -19.42 -19.69
N PHE A 19 -8.54 -19.96 -19.57
CA PHE A 19 -9.65 -19.24 -18.97
C PHE A 19 -9.41 -18.94 -17.49
N ALA A 20 -8.94 -19.91 -16.71
CA ALA A 20 -8.60 -19.73 -15.30
C ALA A 20 -7.48 -18.69 -15.12
N LEU A 21 -6.44 -18.73 -15.97
CA LEU A 21 -5.35 -17.74 -15.96
C LEU A 21 -5.87 -16.34 -16.31
N ALA A 22 -6.69 -16.21 -17.35
CA ALA A 22 -7.30 -14.95 -17.74
C ALA A 22 -8.20 -14.38 -16.63
N ALA A 23 -9.03 -15.23 -16.01
CA ALA A 23 -9.85 -14.84 -14.87
C ALA A 23 -9.00 -14.36 -13.68
N ALA A 24 -7.92 -15.08 -13.34
CA ALA A 24 -7.00 -14.69 -12.29
C ALA A 24 -6.32 -13.34 -12.59
N VAL A 25 -5.84 -13.12 -13.82
CA VAL A 25 -5.27 -11.84 -14.26
C VAL A 25 -6.28 -10.70 -14.15
N LEU A 26 -7.51 -10.92 -14.61
CA LEU A 26 -8.58 -9.91 -14.52
C LEU A 26 -8.94 -9.57 -13.07
N LEU A 27 -9.01 -10.56 -12.18
CA LEU A 27 -9.27 -10.34 -10.75
C LEU A 27 -8.15 -9.53 -10.08
N VAL A 28 -6.88 -9.86 -10.36
CA VAL A 28 -5.73 -9.11 -9.86
C VAL A 28 -5.73 -7.67 -10.38
N ARG A 29 -6.00 -7.46 -11.67
CA ARG A 29 -6.11 -6.12 -12.27
C ARG A 29 -7.24 -5.31 -11.65
N ARG A 30 -8.44 -5.88 -11.49
CA ARG A 30 -9.59 -5.20 -10.86
C ARG A 30 -9.28 -4.72 -9.44
N ARG A 31 -8.59 -5.54 -8.63
CA ARG A 31 -8.19 -5.17 -7.26
C ARG A 31 -7.21 -3.99 -7.25
N ARG A 32 -6.17 -4.02 -8.11
CA ARG A 32 -5.21 -2.91 -8.25
C ARG A 32 -5.91 -1.61 -8.67
N HIS A 33 -6.80 -1.67 -9.66
CA HIS A 33 -7.57 -0.51 -10.10
C HIS A 33 -8.51 0.06 -9.02
N ARG A 34 -9.00 -0.74 -8.07
CA ARG A 34 -9.81 -0.21 -6.95
C ARG A 34 -8.95 0.63 -6.01
N LEU A 35 -7.80 0.11 -5.58
CA LEU A 35 -6.88 0.85 -4.70
C LEU A 35 -6.38 2.13 -5.38
N ASP A 36 -5.89 2.04 -6.62
CA ASP A 36 -5.38 3.22 -7.33
C ASP A 36 -6.46 4.30 -7.53
N ARG A 37 -7.73 3.90 -7.72
CA ARG A 37 -8.84 4.86 -7.78
C ARG A 37 -9.11 5.53 -6.43
N LEU A 38 -8.97 4.81 -5.31
CA LEU A 38 -9.12 5.40 -3.98
C LEU A 38 -7.95 6.36 -3.68
N LEU A 39 -6.72 5.95 -3.96
CA LEU A 39 -5.52 6.79 -3.78
C LEU A 39 -5.62 8.09 -4.58
N ARG A 40 -6.06 8.02 -5.85
CA ARG A 40 -6.29 9.21 -6.68
C ARG A 40 -7.41 10.12 -6.19
N LYS A 41 -8.34 9.62 -5.36
CA LYS A 41 -9.40 10.46 -4.78
C LYS A 41 -8.89 11.27 -3.60
N ILE A 42 -8.02 10.68 -2.77
CA ILE A 42 -7.56 11.30 -1.51
C ILE A 42 -6.31 12.18 -1.67
N ALA A 43 -5.72 12.16 -2.87
CA ALA A 43 -4.46 12.84 -3.14
C ALA A 43 -4.55 13.70 -4.40
N TRP A 44 -4.03 14.92 -4.33
CA TRP A 44 -3.83 15.79 -5.49
C TRP A 44 -2.69 15.28 -6.37
N GLU A 45 -1.60 14.86 -5.73
CA GLU A 45 -0.41 14.31 -6.37
C GLU A 45 0.11 13.10 -5.58
N GLN A 46 0.85 12.23 -6.27
CA GLN A 46 1.41 11.01 -5.69
C GLN A 46 2.83 10.78 -6.21
N LEU A 47 3.71 10.31 -5.33
CA LEU A 47 5.02 9.78 -5.65
C LEU A 47 5.05 8.30 -5.27
N ARG A 48 5.57 7.47 -6.17
CA ARG A 48 5.61 6.01 -6.01
C ARG A 48 7.04 5.55 -6.14
N ASP A 49 7.42 4.62 -5.26
CA ASP A 49 8.71 3.94 -5.28
C ASP A 49 9.87 4.93 -5.45
N VAL A 50 9.98 5.85 -4.47
CA VAL A 50 11.01 6.90 -4.49
C VAL A 50 12.04 6.69 -3.38
N VAL A 51 13.27 7.07 -3.64
CA VAL A 51 14.34 7.13 -2.65
C VAL A 51 14.43 8.55 -2.09
N VAL A 52 14.38 8.63 -0.77
CA VAL A 52 14.53 9.85 0.00
C VAL A 52 15.92 9.84 0.65
N PRO A 53 16.73 10.91 0.50
CA PRO A 53 17.99 11.03 1.21
C PRO A 53 17.73 11.18 2.72
N ASP A 54 18.50 10.45 3.52
CA ASP A 54 18.51 10.55 4.99
C ASP A 54 19.76 11.32 5.47
N GLU A 55 19.71 11.85 6.69
CA GLU A 55 20.75 12.75 7.23
C GLU A 55 22.13 12.11 7.38
N VAL A 56 22.24 10.78 7.30
CA VAL A 56 23.48 10.01 7.49
C VAL A 56 23.81 9.19 6.23
N ASP A 57 23.96 9.86 5.07
CA ASP A 57 24.26 9.23 3.76
C ASP A 57 23.40 7.99 3.42
N GLY A 58 22.22 7.90 4.04
CA GLY A 58 21.32 6.78 3.96
C GLY A 58 20.29 6.99 2.86
N GLU A 59 19.95 5.92 2.14
CA GLU A 59 18.85 5.92 1.19
C GLU A 59 17.63 5.24 1.80
N ILE A 60 16.58 6.00 2.08
CA ILE A 60 15.32 5.45 2.57
C ILE A 60 14.33 5.33 1.42
N HIS A 61 13.88 4.11 1.18
CA HIS A 61 12.88 3.80 0.17
C HIS A 61 11.49 4.15 0.69
N VAL A 62 10.69 4.88 -0.08
CA VAL A 62 9.30 5.22 0.23
C VAL A 62 8.39 4.69 -0.87
N ASP A 63 7.59 3.66 -0.53
CA ASP A 63 6.64 3.02 -1.46
C ASP A 63 5.65 4.02 -2.05
N LEU A 64 5.06 4.88 -1.20
CA LEU A 64 4.07 5.85 -1.62
C LEU A 64 4.10 7.10 -0.73
N ALA A 65 4.23 8.26 -1.34
CA ALA A 65 3.93 9.55 -0.72
C ALA A 65 2.75 10.20 -1.45
N LEU A 66 1.83 10.78 -0.69
CA LEU A 66 0.59 11.37 -1.21
C LEU A 66 0.41 12.79 -0.69
N LEU A 67 0.08 13.73 -1.58
CA LEU A 67 -0.32 15.07 -1.20
C LEU A 67 -1.82 15.10 -0.93
N THR A 68 -2.22 15.06 0.34
CA THR A 68 -3.63 14.98 0.78
C THR A 68 -4.11 16.30 1.37
N GLN A 69 -5.41 16.45 1.66
CA GLN A 69 -5.94 17.63 2.36
C GLN A 69 -5.36 17.86 3.76
N ARG A 70 -4.80 16.82 4.40
CA ARG A 70 -4.26 16.87 5.76
C ARG A 70 -2.75 17.10 5.82
N GLY A 71 -2.08 17.17 4.66
CA GLY A 71 -0.63 17.20 4.57
C GLY A 71 -0.09 16.09 3.67
N ILE A 72 1.19 15.78 3.83
CA ILE A 72 1.84 14.69 3.11
C ILE A 72 1.61 13.39 3.88
N LEU A 73 1.13 12.37 3.19
CA LEU A 73 0.91 11.04 3.73
C LEU A 73 1.93 10.07 3.13
N VAL A 74 2.81 9.55 3.98
CA VAL A 74 3.67 8.41 3.70
C VAL A 74 2.84 7.14 3.95
N LEU A 75 2.59 6.37 2.90
CA LEU A 75 1.72 5.21 2.94
C LEU A 75 2.50 3.95 2.58
N GLU A 76 2.43 2.96 3.46
CA GLU A 76 2.91 1.61 3.19
C GLU A 76 1.73 0.69 2.92
N VAL A 77 1.76 -0.05 1.82
CA VAL A 77 0.64 -0.95 1.48
C VAL A 77 1.05 -2.39 1.76
N ARG A 78 0.38 -3.03 2.73
CA ARG A 78 0.60 -4.44 3.06
C ARG A 78 -0.63 -5.27 2.74
N ARG A 79 -0.42 -6.43 2.12
CA ARG A 79 -1.51 -7.39 1.83
C ARG A 79 -1.56 -8.46 2.91
N ALA A 80 -2.73 -8.62 3.51
CA ALA A 80 -3.01 -9.66 4.50
C ALA A 80 -4.42 -10.23 4.28
N ALA A 81 -4.61 -11.49 4.65
CA ALA A 81 -5.90 -12.15 4.69
C ALA A 81 -5.96 -13.01 5.96
N GLY A 82 -7.09 -12.97 6.67
CA GLY A 82 -7.26 -13.63 7.97
C GLY A 82 -7.13 -12.67 9.17
N THR A 83 -6.94 -13.22 10.35
CA THR A 83 -6.86 -12.47 11.61
C THR A 83 -5.44 -12.04 11.91
N LEU A 84 -5.20 -10.72 12.03
CA LEU A 84 -3.94 -10.11 12.39
C LEU A 84 -3.82 -10.00 13.92
N PHE A 85 -2.84 -10.72 14.46
CA PHE A 85 -2.35 -10.61 15.82
C PHE A 85 -1.12 -9.70 15.83
N TRP A 86 -1.21 -8.62 16.59
CA TRP A 86 -0.21 -7.58 16.65
C TRP A 86 0.12 -7.22 18.10
N GLY A 87 1.20 -6.48 18.27
CA GLY A 87 1.56 -5.83 19.51
C GLY A 87 2.54 -4.71 19.22
N GLU A 88 2.44 -3.61 19.97
CA GLU A 88 3.27 -2.42 19.73
C GLU A 88 4.76 -2.70 19.94
N GLN A 89 5.07 -3.51 20.96
CA GLN A 89 6.43 -3.92 21.32
C GLN A 89 6.88 -5.20 20.58
N LEU A 90 6.04 -5.78 19.72
CA LEU A 90 6.41 -6.98 18.99
C LEU A 90 7.16 -6.61 17.71
N ASP A 91 8.34 -7.20 17.52
CA ASP A 91 9.11 -7.05 16.28
C ASP A 91 8.42 -7.72 15.08
N ARG A 92 7.56 -8.71 15.35
CA ARG A 92 6.87 -9.50 14.34
C ARG A 92 5.39 -9.64 14.67
N TRP A 93 4.56 -9.48 13.66
CA TRP A 93 3.12 -9.72 13.74
C TRP A 93 2.79 -11.07 13.12
N THR A 94 1.67 -11.65 13.53
CA THR A 94 1.19 -12.94 13.02
C THR A 94 -0.16 -12.76 12.36
N VAL A 95 -0.35 -13.31 11.17
CA VAL A 95 -1.63 -13.41 10.48
C VAL A 95 -2.04 -14.88 10.46
N LEU A 96 -3.25 -15.17 10.93
CA LEU A 96 -3.86 -16.50 10.86
C LEU A 96 -4.96 -16.52 9.79
N ASP A 97 -4.76 -17.32 8.75
CA ASP A 97 -5.76 -17.57 7.70
C ASP A 97 -6.27 -19.01 7.82
N GLY A 98 -7.26 -19.19 8.70
CA GLY A 98 -7.75 -20.51 9.11
C GLY A 98 -6.65 -21.34 9.77
N VAL A 99 -6.11 -22.32 9.05
CA VAL A 99 -5.02 -23.20 9.51
C VAL A 99 -3.62 -22.66 9.22
N HIS A 100 -3.48 -21.66 8.34
CA HIS A 100 -2.18 -21.16 7.92
C HIS A 100 -1.74 -19.99 8.81
N ARG A 101 -0.58 -20.15 9.43
CA ARG A 101 0.10 -19.08 10.17
C ARG A 101 1.14 -18.41 9.29
N LYS A 102 1.02 -17.11 9.08
CA LYS A 102 2.04 -16.28 8.43
C LYS A 102 2.61 -15.28 9.41
N VAL A 103 3.93 -15.23 9.54
CA VAL A 103 4.62 -14.21 10.34
C VAL A 103 5.13 -13.12 9.40
N ILE A 104 4.91 -11.86 9.77
CA ILE A 104 5.41 -10.69 9.06
C ILE A 104 6.19 -9.80 10.02
N GLU A 105 7.17 -9.07 9.51
CA GLU A 105 7.84 -8.03 10.28
C GLU A 105 6.88 -6.91 10.63
N ASN A 106 7.05 -6.32 11.82
CA ASN A 106 6.30 -5.16 12.23
C ASN A 106 6.68 -3.97 11.33
N PRO A 107 5.73 -3.41 10.55
CA PRO A 107 6.03 -2.31 9.63
C PRO A 107 6.26 -0.96 10.35
N MET A 108 5.87 -0.85 11.62
CA MET A 108 5.82 0.43 12.33
C MET A 108 7.18 1.13 12.50
N PRO A 109 8.28 0.44 12.89
CA PRO A 109 9.60 1.08 12.98
C PRO A 109 10.05 1.65 11.62
N GLY A 110 9.93 0.87 10.55
CA GLY A 110 10.30 1.32 9.20
C GLY A 110 9.43 2.46 8.69
N LEU A 111 8.12 2.43 9.00
CA LEU A 111 7.21 3.53 8.64
C LEU A 111 7.59 4.82 9.36
N ARG A 112 7.97 4.75 10.65
CA ARG A 112 8.40 5.93 11.41
C ARG A 112 9.65 6.56 10.82
N ALA A 113 10.64 5.74 10.44
CA ALA A 113 11.85 6.21 9.77
C ALA A 113 11.55 6.92 8.45
N ARG A 114 10.75 6.29 7.56
CA ARG A 114 10.30 6.91 6.30
C ARG A 114 9.56 8.22 6.50
N ARG A 115 8.64 8.27 7.48
CA ARG A 115 7.90 9.49 7.83
C ARG A 115 8.87 10.58 8.29
N HIS A 116 9.87 10.24 9.09
CA HIS A 116 10.86 11.17 9.59
C HIS A 116 11.72 11.75 8.46
N ALA A 117 12.23 10.91 7.57
CA ALA A 117 13.01 11.34 6.40
C ALA A 117 12.22 12.32 5.51
N VAL A 118 10.96 12.01 5.22
CA VAL A 118 10.09 12.94 4.47
C VAL A 118 9.88 14.24 5.25
N HIS A 119 9.65 14.18 6.56
CA HIS A 119 9.46 15.38 7.37
C HIS A 119 10.72 16.27 7.45
N ALA A 120 11.92 15.68 7.46
CA ALA A 120 13.17 16.43 7.47
C ALA A 120 13.33 17.34 6.24
N ILE A 121 12.86 16.89 5.08
CA ILE A 121 12.87 17.69 3.83
C ILE A 121 11.80 18.78 3.84
N VAL A 122 10.61 18.48 4.40
CA VAL A 122 9.45 19.38 4.38
C VAL A 122 8.89 19.62 5.80
N PRO A 123 9.65 20.29 6.69
CA PRO A 123 9.23 20.46 8.09
C PRO A 123 8.05 21.42 8.24
N THR A 124 7.74 22.20 7.20
CA THR A 124 6.73 23.26 7.24
C THR A 124 5.29 22.76 7.12
N VAL A 125 5.07 21.51 6.71
CA VAL A 125 3.75 20.90 6.51
C VAL A 125 3.60 19.62 7.34
N PRO A 126 2.37 19.25 7.73
CA PRO A 126 2.15 18.00 8.45
C PRO A 126 2.53 16.79 7.60
N VAL A 127 3.32 15.88 8.17
CA VAL A 127 3.67 14.60 7.55
C VAL A 127 3.12 13.46 8.41
N SER A 128 2.20 12.69 7.84
CA SER A 128 1.58 11.52 8.48
C SER A 128 2.15 10.23 7.89
N GLY A 129 2.28 9.20 8.73
CA GLY A 129 2.64 7.84 8.28
C GLY A 129 1.48 6.88 8.54
N ARG A 130 1.08 6.09 7.55
CA ARG A 130 0.08 5.03 7.71
C ARG A 130 0.52 3.73 7.05
N VAL A 131 0.15 2.60 7.65
CA VAL A 131 0.18 1.28 7.01
C VAL A 131 -1.24 0.95 6.56
N LEU A 132 -1.45 0.84 5.26
CA LEU A 132 -2.71 0.41 4.68
C LEU A 132 -2.71 -1.11 4.51
N LEU A 133 -3.57 -1.78 5.27
CA LEU A 133 -3.85 -3.20 5.08
C LEU A 133 -4.91 -3.39 4.00
N VAL A 134 -4.54 -4.16 2.97
CA VAL A 134 -5.39 -4.47 1.83
C VAL A 134 -5.68 -5.97 1.80
N GLY A 135 -6.95 -6.34 1.85
CA GLY A 135 -7.42 -7.72 1.84
C GLY A 135 -8.57 -7.94 2.80
N ALA A 136 -8.98 -9.20 2.97
CA ALA A 136 -9.98 -9.59 3.97
C ALA A 136 -9.25 -9.84 5.29
N VAL A 137 -8.97 -8.77 6.03
CA VAL A 137 -8.23 -8.81 7.29
C VAL A 137 -9.11 -8.38 8.45
N GLU A 138 -9.05 -9.15 9.54
CA GLU A 138 -9.64 -8.80 10.82
C GLU A 138 -8.52 -8.56 11.81
N ILE A 139 -8.68 -7.59 12.71
CA ILE A 139 -7.65 -7.28 13.71
C ILE A 139 -8.07 -7.87 15.04
N ALA A 140 -7.20 -8.67 15.65
CA ALA A 140 -7.44 -9.19 17.00
C ALA A 140 -7.31 -8.04 18.01
N GLY A 141 -8.41 -7.70 18.69
CA GLY A 141 -8.45 -6.64 19.68
C GLY A 141 -8.58 -5.24 19.09
N SER A 142 -7.88 -4.27 19.68
CA SER A 142 -7.88 -2.89 19.17
C SER A 142 -7.01 -2.77 17.91
N ARG A 143 -7.26 -1.74 17.10
CA ARG A 143 -6.46 -1.46 15.91
C ARG A 143 -5.09 -0.88 16.29
N PRO A 144 -3.97 -1.36 15.69
CA PRO A 144 -2.67 -0.75 15.92
C PRO A 144 -2.66 0.72 15.51
N PRO A 145 -1.98 1.60 16.27
CA PRO A 145 -1.88 3.01 15.92
C PRO A 145 -1.19 3.16 14.57
N GLY A 146 -1.75 3.99 13.69
CA GLY A 146 -1.18 4.25 12.35
C GLY A 146 -1.43 3.14 11.32
N VAL A 147 -2.19 2.10 11.66
CA VAL A 147 -2.64 1.09 10.69
C VAL A 147 -4.07 1.41 10.26
N LEU A 148 -4.37 1.27 8.97
CA LEU A 148 -5.70 1.49 8.39
C LEU A 148 -6.14 0.29 7.58
N LEU A 149 -7.44 0.01 7.59
CA LEU A 149 -8.04 -0.86 6.60
C LEU A 149 -8.45 -0.04 5.39
N GLN A 150 -8.63 -0.71 4.27
CA GLN A 150 -9.01 -0.07 3.01
C GLN A 150 -10.29 0.77 3.13
N ASP A 151 -11.25 0.34 3.94
CA ASP A 151 -12.55 1.01 4.07
C ASP A 151 -12.49 2.26 4.97
N ASP A 152 -11.50 2.36 5.86
CA ASP A 152 -11.30 3.54 6.72
C ASP A 152 -10.56 4.68 6.01
N LEU A 153 -9.89 4.38 4.89
CA LEU A 153 -8.97 5.31 4.25
C LEU A 153 -9.64 6.62 3.85
N LEU A 154 -10.86 6.55 3.28
CA LEU A 154 -11.63 7.75 2.90
C LEU A 154 -12.21 8.51 4.10
N ALA A 155 -12.46 7.81 5.21
CA ALA A 155 -12.95 8.44 6.43
C ALA A 155 -11.85 9.28 7.10
N GLU A 156 -10.61 8.76 7.11
CA GLU A 156 -9.47 9.49 7.69
C GLU A 156 -8.90 10.54 6.73
N PHE A 157 -8.82 10.22 5.43
CA PHE A 157 -8.34 11.11 4.38
C PHE A 157 -9.45 11.37 3.37
N PRO A 158 -10.24 12.45 3.57
CA PRO A 158 -11.31 12.81 2.66
C PRO A 158 -10.80 13.08 1.24
N ALA A 159 -11.71 12.97 0.27
CA ALA A 159 -11.37 13.21 -1.12
C ALA A 159 -10.89 14.66 -1.34
N CYS A 160 -9.77 14.80 -2.06
CA CYS A 160 -9.24 16.07 -2.49
C CYS A 160 -10.22 16.76 -3.45
N THR A 161 -10.52 18.02 -3.17
CA THR A 161 -11.31 18.91 -4.02
C THR A 161 -10.48 20.15 -4.35
N GLY A 162 -10.65 20.70 -5.55
CA GLY A 162 -9.92 21.89 -5.99
C GLY A 162 -8.40 21.69 -6.03
N ARG A 163 -7.65 22.76 -5.74
CA ARG A 163 -6.17 22.80 -5.77
C ARG A 163 -5.59 22.73 -4.35
N PRO A 164 -4.43 22.10 -4.13
CA PRO A 164 -3.75 22.16 -2.83
C PRO A 164 -3.43 23.62 -2.44
N PRO A 165 -3.45 23.96 -1.14
CA PRO A 165 -2.94 25.23 -0.64
C PRO A 165 -1.50 25.48 -1.10
N GLN A 166 -1.14 26.73 -1.41
CA GLN A 166 0.17 27.08 -1.98
C GLN A 166 1.35 26.61 -1.11
N LYS A 167 1.22 26.69 0.22
CA LYS A 167 2.23 26.17 1.16
C LYS A 167 2.47 24.66 0.98
N MET A 168 1.41 23.89 0.76
CA MET A 168 1.49 22.44 0.57
C MET A 168 2.01 22.09 -0.81
N ALA A 169 1.59 22.82 -1.84
CA ALA A 169 2.13 22.67 -3.20
C ALA A 169 3.64 22.96 -3.23
N GLY A 170 4.08 24.07 -2.62
CA GLY A 170 5.50 24.41 -2.55
C GLY A 170 6.32 23.37 -1.78
N ALA A 171 5.83 22.90 -0.62
CA ALA A 171 6.48 21.81 0.10
C ALA A 171 6.56 20.53 -0.76
N TRP A 172 5.49 20.20 -1.47
CA TRP A 172 5.47 19.04 -2.35
C TRP A 172 6.46 19.15 -3.51
N ASP A 173 6.62 20.34 -4.10
CA ASP A 173 7.63 20.59 -5.13
C ASP A 173 9.06 20.43 -4.59
N THR A 174 9.34 20.88 -3.36
CA THR A 174 10.61 20.63 -2.67
C THR A 174 10.86 19.13 -2.45
N LEU A 175 9.82 18.38 -2.06
CA LEU A 175 9.94 16.93 -1.92
C LEU A 175 10.26 16.28 -3.27
N LYS A 176 9.54 16.63 -4.33
CA LYS A 176 9.75 16.11 -5.69
C LYS A 176 11.17 16.35 -6.22
N SER A 177 11.74 17.53 -5.96
CA SER A 177 13.11 17.84 -6.41
C SER A 177 14.20 17.14 -5.59
N SER A 178 13.88 16.72 -4.36
CA SER A 178 14.83 16.07 -3.45
C SER A 178 14.88 14.54 -3.61
N VAL A 179 13.86 13.93 -4.21
CA VAL A 179 13.75 12.47 -4.36
C VAL A 179 14.25 11.97 -5.71
N ARG A 180 14.68 10.71 -5.75
CA ARG A 180 15.01 9.97 -6.98
C ARG A 180 13.99 8.86 -7.20
N ALA A 181 13.59 8.65 -8.46
CA ALA A 181 12.76 7.50 -8.83
C ALA A 181 13.62 6.23 -8.92
N LEU A 182 13.05 5.09 -8.51
CA LEU A 182 13.65 3.76 -8.65
C LEU A 182 13.39 3.14 -10.02
#